data_AF-A0A1V8TI97-F1
#
_entry.id   AF-A0A1V8TI97-F1
#
_cell.length_a   1.000
_cell.length_b   1.000
_cell.length_c   1.000
_cell.angle_alpha   90.00
_cell.angle_beta   90.00
_cell.angle_gamma   90.00
#
_symmetry.space_group_name_H-M   'P 1'
#
loop_
_entity.id
_entity.type
_entity.pdbx_description
1 polymer ?
#
loop_
_entity_poly.entity_id
_entity_poly.type
_entity_poly.pdbx_seq_one_letter_code
_entity_poly.pdbx_strand_id
1 'polypeptide(L)'
;MANLVNTYRHALISWNFDKGNITVTAHEVDRFLSAYAGLCTDSKPRLESGIVTKFAALLETTKIAQKDVLFLAFMLQASHVKKEKPYGQKLLLLLSSVGYEEATVQLLYQLLLVSKDNPQTLKAATCSRSRGHLQRLAREGVNVRAMVLEGMIARFQGDQEAAIKLWWSVLEDPVRLSYVTNIRPNPKETDAYNASLQHLATPWIELITIHFERVQRGLKEVDLLERALKIGMEQDDPVAFYWAASYREQSYANGDLRPTSEWLYLMTKAAASGVPKAAHELGRYYWTSGWKYIEDEPPAHIKPTPFDSFKPDKATTSTSPFAPSTLRPADADQFFHTATYPSTPKQRAQLAMDWLRVAMDAMYAPSYLLMAEIANTQQLWAGAQAPAAALALSPERYTYASEVEYNNAVYDCEEGEDRLVTYTHTGGIDDDPPNPFYSTEAAKLHLVNVFRACKAVDFKAYSLKQSAAAAASRSNAVNEDDWAQDTGRAQDKPEFFKFYQDDGVYDSWAGEVSSLRADAQAMCEKEAWTLYDETGGLVYRAGIGVVGNLEGIEKEAYFSI
;
A
#
# COMPACT_ATOMS: atom_id res chain seq x y z
N MET A 1 -13.61 3.77 35.42
CA MET A 1 -13.51 3.73 33.94
C MET A 1 -14.73 4.31 33.24
N ALA A 2 -15.98 3.91 33.55
CA ALA A 2 -17.18 4.42 32.87
C ALA A 2 -17.32 5.96 32.87
N ASN A 3 -17.02 6.64 34.00
CA ASN A 3 -17.01 8.11 34.04
C ASN A 3 -15.96 8.74 33.11
N LEU A 4 -14.78 8.14 32.99
CA LEU A 4 -13.68 8.67 32.16
C LEU A 4 -14.00 8.57 30.66
N VAL A 5 -14.66 7.47 30.26
CA VAL A 5 -15.13 7.26 28.88
C VAL A 5 -16.21 8.27 28.51
N ASN A 6 -17.17 8.51 29.41
CA ASN A 6 -18.21 9.53 29.19
C ASN A 6 -17.63 10.95 29.11
N THR A 7 -16.65 11.28 29.95
CA THR A 7 -15.96 12.57 29.88
C THR A 7 -15.17 12.75 28.58
N TYR A 8 -14.47 11.71 28.11
CA TYR A 8 -13.76 11.74 26.83
C TYR A 8 -14.71 11.90 25.64
N ARG A 9 -15.83 11.15 25.63
CA ARG A 9 -16.86 11.28 24.60
C ARG A 9 -17.44 12.70 24.56
N HIS A 10 -17.80 13.26 25.71
CA HIS A 10 -18.28 14.64 25.80
C HIS A 10 -17.29 15.62 25.23
N ALA A 11 -16.02 15.52 25.63
CA ALA A 11 -14.96 16.39 25.12
C ALA A 11 -14.79 16.26 23.59
N LEU A 12 -14.82 15.05 23.05
CA LEU A 12 -14.70 14.81 21.60
C LEU A 12 -15.89 15.39 20.81
N ILE A 13 -17.12 15.23 21.33
CA ILE A 13 -18.32 15.78 20.69
C ILE A 13 -18.29 17.31 20.75
N SER A 14 -18.01 17.89 21.93
CA SER A 14 -17.89 19.34 22.08
C SER A 14 -16.83 19.92 21.16
N TRP A 15 -15.65 19.27 21.06
CA TRP A 15 -14.61 19.71 20.15
C TRP A 15 -15.06 19.68 18.68
N ASN A 16 -15.73 18.61 18.23
CA ASN A 16 -16.23 18.53 16.85
C ASN A 16 -17.38 19.52 16.58
N PHE A 17 -18.22 19.81 17.58
CA PHE A 17 -19.26 20.83 17.49
C PHE A 17 -18.64 22.23 17.35
N ASP A 18 -17.67 22.57 18.20
CA ASP A 18 -16.97 23.87 18.17
C ASP A 18 -16.20 24.08 16.86
N LYS A 19 -15.73 22.99 16.23
CA LYS A 19 -15.09 23.01 14.90
C LYS A 19 -16.09 23.06 13.74
N GLY A 20 -17.38 22.90 13.99
CA GLY A 20 -18.43 22.85 12.97
C GLY A 20 -18.47 21.54 12.18
N ASN A 21 -17.76 20.50 12.62
CA ASN A 21 -17.75 19.18 11.99
C ASN A 21 -19.09 18.46 12.17
N ILE A 22 -19.73 18.66 13.33
CA ILE A 22 -21.10 18.20 13.63
C ILE A 22 -21.96 19.37 14.05
N THR A 23 -23.28 19.22 13.90
CA THR A 23 -24.25 20.28 14.23
C THR A 23 -24.96 20.08 15.57
N VAL A 24 -24.70 18.97 16.26
CA VAL A 24 -25.34 18.59 17.52
C VAL A 24 -24.42 18.72 18.72
N THR A 25 -25.00 19.16 19.84
CA THR A 25 -24.30 19.30 21.13
C THR A 25 -24.15 17.95 21.84
N ALA A 26 -23.23 17.87 22.80
CA ALA A 26 -23.03 16.66 23.61
C ALA A 26 -24.30 16.19 24.34
N HIS A 27 -25.15 17.13 24.79
CA HIS A 27 -26.40 16.79 25.46
C HIS A 27 -27.43 16.17 24.50
N GLU A 28 -27.51 16.65 23.26
CA GLU A 28 -28.39 16.09 22.24
C GLU A 28 -27.94 14.70 21.81
N VAL A 29 -26.62 14.50 21.69
CA VAL A 29 -26.03 13.19 21.41
C VAL A 29 -26.34 12.19 22.52
N ASP A 30 -26.19 12.56 23.79
CA ASP A 30 -26.51 11.68 24.92
C ASP A 30 -27.98 11.24 24.93
N ARG A 31 -28.89 12.19 24.65
CA ARG A 31 -30.31 11.91 24.55
C ARG A 31 -30.60 10.92 23.43
N PHE A 32 -30.00 11.12 22.26
CA PHE A 32 -30.14 10.21 21.12
C PHE A 32 -29.55 8.83 21.42
N LEU A 33 -28.31 8.75 21.92
CA LEU A 33 -27.65 7.48 22.23
C LEU A 33 -28.40 6.69 23.30
N SER A 34 -29.00 7.36 24.28
CA SER A 34 -29.84 6.71 25.30
C SER A 34 -31.11 6.11 24.69
N ALA A 35 -31.80 6.85 23.83
CA ALA A 35 -32.99 6.35 23.13
C ALA A 35 -32.65 5.24 22.12
N TYR A 36 -31.52 5.37 21.44
CA TYR A 36 -30.99 4.37 20.51
C TYR A 36 -30.58 3.08 21.23
N ALA A 37 -29.95 3.17 22.40
CA ALA A 37 -29.63 2.01 23.22
C ALA A 37 -30.90 1.25 23.63
N GLY A 38 -31.96 1.97 24.04
CA GLY A 38 -33.28 1.38 24.33
C GLY A 38 -33.90 0.66 23.12
N LEU A 39 -33.80 1.26 21.93
CA LEU A 39 -34.24 0.63 20.68
C LEU A 39 -33.52 -0.70 20.42
N CYS A 40 -32.22 -0.75 20.73
CA CYS A 40 -31.38 -1.91 20.52
C CYS A 40 -31.60 -3.02 21.54
N THR A 41 -31.98 -2.70 22.78
CA THR A 41 -32.29 -3.69 23.83
C THR A 41 -33.69 -4.31 23.67
N ASP A 42 -34.63 -3.57 23.09
CA ASP A 42 -36.03 -4.00 22.94
C ASP A 42 -36.28 -4.85 21.67
N SER A 43 -35.26 -5.05 20.84
CA SER A 43 -35.36 -5.75 19.56
C SER A 43 -34.62 -7.09 19.59
N LYS A 44 -35.29 -8.14 19.08
CA LYS A 44 -34.63 -9.39 18.70
C LYS A 44 -33.48 -9.12 17.71
N PRO A 45 -32.50 -10.03 17.56
CA PRO A 45 -31.33 -9.87 16.70
C PRO A 45 -31.67 -9.99 15.19
N ARG A 46 -32.83 -9.48 14.75
CA ARG A 46 -33.19 -9.35 13.34
C ARG A 46 -33.58 -7.91 13.07
N LEU A 47 -33.10 -7.34 11.97
CA LEU A 47 -33.65 -6.10 11.39
C LEU A 47 -35.06 -6.33 10.83
N GLU A 48 -36.02 -6.52 11.72
CA GLU A 48 -37.44 -6.50 11.38
C GLU A 48 -37.83 -5.10 10.89
N SER A 49 -38.79 -4.99 9.98
CA SER A 49 -39.27 -3.69 9.47
C SER A 49 -39.62 -2.70 10.61
N GLY A 50 -40.10 -3.22 11.75
CA GLY A 50 -40.44 -2.43 12.93
C GLY A 50 -39.26 -1.67 13.57
N ILE A 51 -38.03 -2.20 13.58
CA ILE A 51 -36.89 -1.47 14.16
C ILE A 51 -36.48 -0.29 13.29
N VAL A 52 -36.54 -0.46 11.96
CA VAL A 52 -36.20 0.58 10.99
C VAL A 52 -37.21 1.73 11.07
N THR A 53 -38.51 1.43 11.16
CA THR A 53 -39.55 2.45 11.33
C THR A 53 -39.40 3.21 12.65
N LYS A 54 -39.14 2.51 13.76
CA LYS A 54 -38.89 3.16 15.05
C LYS A 54 -37.62 4.02 15.04
N PHE A 55 -36.58 3.58 14.34
CA PHE A 55 -35.35 4.36 14.16
C PHE A 55 -35.58 5.60 13.30
N ALA A 56 -36.36 5.51 12.22
CA ALA A 56 -36.75 6.68 11.42
C ALA A 56 -37.51 7.71 12.27
N ALA A 57 -38.47 7.25 13.09
CA ALA A 57 -39.17 8.12 14.04
C ALA A 57 -38.24 8.72 15.11
N LEU A 58 -37.20 7.99 15.54
CA LEU A 58 -36.18 8.52 16.44
C LEU A 58 -35.39 9.67 15.79
N LEU A 59 -35.00 9.53 14.52
CA LEU A 59 -34.32 10.60 13.79
C LEU A 59 -35.20 11.85 13.66
N GLU A 60 -36.49 11.67 13.33
CA GLU A 60 -37.45 12.76 13.21
C GLU A 60 -37.69 13.49 14.53
N THR A 61 -37.81 12.74 15.63
CA THR A 61 -38.08 13.31 16.97
C THR A 61 -36.86 14.00 17.57
N THR A 62 -35.67 13.46 17.36
CA THR A 62 -34.41 14.04 17.86
C THR A 62 -33.86 15.14 16.98
N LYS A 63 -34.31 15.23 15.71
CA LYS A 63 -33.85 16.19 14.69
C LYS A 63 -32.34 16.20 14.48
N ILE A 64 -31.66 15.09 14.79
CA ILE A 64 -30.22 14.96 14.52
C ILE A 64 -30.03 14.72 13.02
N ALA A 65 -29.14 15.50 12.40
CA ALA A 65 -28.82 15.33 11.00
C ALA A 65 -28.19 13.96 10.74
N GLN A 66 -28.54 13.31 9.62
CA GLN A 66 -28.02 11.97 9.27
C GLN A 66 -26.49 11.93 9.21
N LYS A 67 -25.84 13.02 8.77
CA LYS A 67 -24.38 13.17 8.76
C LYS A 67 -23.77 13.08 10.17
N ASP A 68 -24.45 13.64 11.17
CA ASP A 68 -23.98 13.65 12.55
C ASP A 68 -24.17 12.24 13.15
N VAL A 69 -25.28 11.56 12.83
CA VAL A 69 -25.49 10.16 13.24
C VAL A 69 -24.46 9.22 12.61
N LEU A 70 -24.06 9.49 11.36
CA LEU A 70 -22.97 8.74 10.71
C LEU A 70 -21.64 8.94 11.45
N PHE A 71 -21.32 10.17 11.83
CA PHE A 71 -20.15 10.46 12.68
C PHE A 71 -20.22 9.69 14.01
N LEU A 72 -21.39 9.66 14.67
CA LEU A 72 -21.59 8.89 15.90
C LEU A 72 -21.38 7.38 15.68
N ALA A 73 -21.80 6.84 14.53
CA ALA A 73 -21.58 5.44 14.19
C ALA A 73 -20.08 5.11 14.13
N PHE A 74 -19.27 5.95 13.49
CA PHE A 74 -17.81 5.77 13.44
C PHE A 74 -17.14 5.94 14.80
N MET A 75 -17.57 6.93 15.58
CA MET A 75 -17.06 7.14 16.94
C MET A 75 -17.28 5.90 17.82
N LEU A 76 -18.47 5.29 17.76
CA LEU A 76 -18.79 4.08 18.52
C LEU A 76 -17.98 2.86 18.04
N GLN A 77 -17.74 2.74 16.73
CA GLN A 77 -16.90 1.68 16.16
C GLN A 77 -15.41 1.83 16.57
N ALA A 78 -14.92 3.06 16.67
CA ALA A 78 -13.57 3.39 17.09
C ALA A 78 -13.36 3.34 18.62
N SER A 79 -14.43 3.17 19.40
CA SER A 79 -14.36 3.15 20.86
C SER A 79 -13.49 2.02 21.40
N HIS A 80 -12.69 2.32 22.42
CA HIS A 80 -11.94 1.33 23.19
C HIS A 80 -12.87 0.44 24.05
N VAL A 81 -14.14 0.82 24.22
CA VAL A 81 -15.12 0.02 24.95
C VAL A 81 -15.68 -1.05 24.02
N LYS A 82 -15.29 -2.31 24.22
CA LYS A 82 -15.72 -3.45 23.39
C LYS A 82 -17.24 -3.54 23.19
N LYS A 83 -18.03 -3.16 24.19
CA LYS A 83 -19.50 -3.19 24.12
C LYS A 83 -20.10 -2.14 23.18
N GLU A 84 -19.37 -1.08 22.82
CA GLU A 84 -19.88 0.03 21.99
C GLU A 84 -19.74 -0.23 20.49
N LYS A 85 -18.76 -1.03 20.08
CA LYS A 85 -18.51 -1.32 18.66
C LYS A 85 -19.73 -1.91 17.94
N PRO A 86 -20.45 -2.92 18.51
CA PRO A 86 -21.66 -3.46 17.89
C PRO A 86 -22.77 -2.42 17.70
N TYR A 87 -22.92 -1.48 18.66
CA TYR A 87 -23.87 -0.38 18.54
C TYR A 87 -23.49 0.56 17.39
N GLY A 88 -22.21 0.89 17.23
CA GLY A 88 -21.76 1.72 16.12
C GLY A 88 -22.05 1.10 14.76
N GLN A 89 -21.89 -0.22 14.63
CA GLN A 89 -22.18 -0.89 13.36
C GLN A 89 -23.69 -1.07 13.12
N LYS A 90 -24.47 -1.43 14.15
CA LYS A 90 -25.94 -1.52 14.05
C LYS A 90 -26.53 -0.15 13.69
N LEU A 91 -25.95 0.94 14.18
CA LEU A 91 -26.35 2.30 13.83
C LEU A 91 -26.11 2.60 12.34
N LEU A 92 -24.94 2.19 11.81
CA LEU A 92 -24.62 2.33 10.38
C LEU A 92 -25.58 1.53 9.49
N LEU A 93 -25.92 0.30 9.90
CA LEU A 93 -26.88 -0.56 9.21
C LEU A 93 -28.30 0.00 9.22
N LEU A 94 -28.73 0.61 10.33
CA LEU A 94 -30.01 1.30 10.43
C LEU A 94 -30.05 2.55 9.57
N LEU A 95 -28.98 3.35 9.55
CA LEU A 95 -28.84 4.51 8.64
C LEU A 95 -28.94 4.10 7.17
N SER A 96 -28.26 3.03 6.77
CA SER A 96 -28.39 2.48 5.41
C SER A 96 -29.82 2.01 5.14
N SER A 97 -30.47 1.37 6.11
CA SER A 97 -31.84 0.86 5.99
C SER A 97 -32.91 1.94 5.85
N VAL A 98 -32.70 3.13 6.43
CA VAL A 98 -33.57 4.30 6.23
C VAL A 98 -33.28 5.07 4.94
N GLY A 99 -32.33 4.60 4.13
CA GLY A 99 -32.03 5.17 2.81
C GLY A 99 -30.96 6.27 2.83
N TYR A 100 -30.15 6.38 3.89
CA TYR A 100 -29.02 7.30 3.85
C TYR A 100 -27.91 6.74 2.92
N GLU A 101 -27.62 7.47 1.85
CA GLU A 101 -26.71 7.01 0.79
C GLU A 101 -25.29 6.78 1.30
N GLU A 102 -24.74 7.75 2.01
CA GLU A 102 -23.38 7.70 2.51
C GLU A 102 -23.19 6.54 3.49
N ALA A 103 -24.13 6.32 4.42
CA ALA A 103 -24.09 5.14 5.29
C ALA A 103 -24.14 3.81 4.51
N THR A 104 -24.83 3.77 3.38
CA THR A 104 -24.88 2.57 2.52
C THR A 104 -23.55 2.30 1.86
N VAL A 105 -22.90 3.34 1.30
CA VAL A 105 -21.56 3.25 0.71
C VAL A 105 -20.55 2.80 1.76
N GLN A 106 -20.57 3.42 2.95
CA GLN A 106 -19.63 3.11 4.03
C GLN A 106 -19.79 1.69 4.57
N LEU A 107 -21.03 1.27 4.83
CA LEU A 107 -21.33 -0.08 5.30
C LEU A 107 -20.81 -1.12 4.32
N LEU A 108 -21.14 -0.97 3.03
CA LEU A 108 -20.78 -1.97 2.02
C LEU A 108 -19.29 -1.95 1.69
N TYR A 109 -18.62 -0.80 1.80
CA TYR A 109 -17.17 -0.71 1.70
C TYR A 109 -16.49 -1.47 2.85
N GLN A 110 -16.92 -1.24 4.11
CA GLN A 110 -16.42 -1.99 5.26
C GLN A 110 -16.66 -3.50 5.11
N LEU A 111 -17.84 -3.91 4.64
CA LEU A 111 -18.16 -5.32 4.42
C LEU A 111 -17.35 -5.94 3.28
N LEU A 112 -17.03 -5.18 2.24
CA LEU A 112 -16.14 -5.63 1.15
C LEU A 112 -14.73 -5.90 1.67
N LEU A 113 -14.18 -5.00 2.51
CA LEU A 113 -12.87 -5.21 3.12
C LEU A 113 -12.83 -6.48 3.98
N VAL A 114 -13.84 -6.68 4.84
CA VAL A 114 -13.96 -7.89 5.67
C VAL A 114 -14.21 -9.14 4.81
N SER A 115 -14.85 -8.99 3.66
CA SER A 115 -15.17 -10.13 2.78
C SER A 115 -13.96 -10.73 2.07
N LYS A 116 -12.82 -10.03 2.03
CA LYS A 116 -11.53 -10.64 1.65
C LYS A 116 -11.19 -11.84 2.52
N ASP A 117 -11.43 -11.71 3.82
CA ASP A 117 -11.15 -12.73 4.82
C ASP A 117 -12.36 -13.66 5.07
N ASN A 118 -13.58 -13.17 4.89
CA ASN A 118 -14.83 -13.94 5.05
C ASN A 118 -15.83 -13.67 3.90
N PRO A 119 -15.76 -14.43 2.78
CA PRO A 119 -16.57 -14.18 1.58
C PRO A 119 -18.09 -14.27 1.78
N GLN A 120 -18.56 -14.87 2.88
CA GLN A 120 -20.00 -14.99 3.17
C GLN A 120 -20.60 -13.68 3.69
N THR A 121 -19.77 -12.76 4.18
CA THR A 121 -20.23 -11.50 4.80
C THR A 121 -20.99 -10.62 3.81
N LEU A 122 -20.51 -10.46 2.58
CA LEU A 122 -21.25 -9.74 1.52
C LEU A 122 -22.55 -10.44 1.08
N LYS A 123 -22.67 -11.75 1.31
CA LYS A 123 -23.86 -12.56 0.96
C LYS A 123 -24.88 -12.63 2.10
N ALA A 124 -24.59 -12.01 3.25
CA ALA A 124 -25.48 -12.03 4.40
C ALA A 124 -26.85 -11.40 4.06
N ALA A 125 -27.93 -12.08 4.46
CA ALA A 125 -29.30 -11.63 4.21
C ALA A 125 -29.60 -10.23 4.81
N THR A 126 -28.89 -9.88 5.90
CA THR A 126 -28.95 -8.58 6.55
C THR A 126 -28.54 -7.43 5.64
N CYS A 127 -27.64 -7.70 4.69
CA CYS A 127 -27.09 -6.70 3.78
C CYS A 127 -27.85 -6.62 2.46
N SER A 128 -28.82 -7.51 2.19
CA SER A 128 -29.54 -7.54 0.90
C SER A 128 -30.26 -6.23 0.58
N ARG A 129 -30.83 -5.56 1.59
CA ARG A 129 -31.46 -4.24 1.42
C ARG A 129 -30.44 -3.18 1.03
N SER A 130 -29.31 -3.11 1.75
CA SER A 130 -28.22 -2.17 1.47
C SER A 130 -27.61 -2.41 0.09
N ARG A 131 -27.42 -3.67 -0.31
CA ARG A 131 -26.97 -4.03 -1.67
C ARG A 131 -27.93 -3.53 -2.75
N GLY A 132 -29.23 -3.76 -2.59
CA GLY A 132 -30.25 -3.23 -3.51
C GLY A 132 -30.27 -1.70 -3.56
N HIS A 133 -30.02 -1.03 -2.43
CA HIS A 133 -29.86 0.41 -2.39
C HIS A 133 -28.62 0.89 -3.15
N LEU A 134 -27.45 0.27 -2.95
CA LEU A 134 -26.23 0.62 -3.67
C LEU A 134 -26.38 0.45 -5.19
N GLN A 135 -26.97 -0.67 -5.62
CA GLN A 135 -27.23 -0.93 -7.04
C GLN A 135 -28.13 0.12 -7.67
N ARG A 136 -29.15 0.58 -6.93
CA ARG A 136 -30.01 1.68 -7.36
C ARG A 136 -29.21 2.98 -7.50
N LEU A 137 -28.42 3.36 -6.51
CA LEU A 137 -27.58 4.57 -6.54
C LEU A 137 -26.56 4.55 -7.69
N ALA A 138 -25.90 3.41 -7.89
CA ALA A 138 -24.95 3.23 -8.99
C ALA A 138 -25.64 3.31 -10.36
N ARG A 139 -26.84 2.72 -10.51
CA ARG A 139 -27.62 2.76 -11.75
C ARG A 139 -28.16 4.15 -12.08
N GLU A 140 -28.59 4.91 -11.08
CA GLU A 140 -29.01 6.30 -11.23
C GLU A 140 -27.84 7.19 -11.66
N GLY A 141 -26.60 6.80 -11.33
CA GLY A 141 -25.38 7.45 -11.82
C GLY A 141 -25.12 8.83 -11.24
N VAL A 142 -25.80 9.17 -10.14
CA VAL A 142 -25.66 10.43 -9.39
C VAL A 142 -24.58 10.30 -8.32
N ASN A 143 -24.50 9.15 -7.65
CA ASN A 143 -23.53 8.90 -6.59
C ASN A 143 -22.30 8.16 -7.13
N VAL A 144 -21.24 8.92 -7.42
CA VAL A 144 -20.00 8.39 -8.04
C VAL A 144 -19.35 7.32 -7.16
N ARG A 145 -19.31 7.53 -5.84
CA ARG A 145 -18.72 6.55 -4.90
C ARG A 145 -19.50 5.25 -4.88
N ALA A 146 -20.83 5.30 -5.03
CA ALA A 146 -21.63 4.10 -5.19
C ALA A 146 -21.31 3.35 -6.49
N MET A 147 -21.07 4.07 -7.60
CA MET A 147 -20.65 3.46 -8.86
C MET A 147 -19.30 2.76 -8.74
N VAL A 148 -18.31 3.42 -8.12
CA VAL A 148 -16.97 2.84 -7.91
C VAL A 148 -17.06 1.60 -7.02
N LEU A 149 -17.79 1.68 -5.90
CA LEU A 149 -17.99 0.56 -4.98
C LEU A 149 -18.74 -0.62 -5.62
N GLU A 150 -19.77 -0.36 -6.42
CA GLU A 150 -20.47 -1.42 -7.15
C GLU A 150 -19.54 -2.13 -8.14
N GLY A 151 -18.66 -1.39 -8.81
CA GLY A 151 -17.59 -1.97 -9.64
C GLY A 151 -16.62 -2.83 -8.83
N MET A 152 -16.21 -2.39 -7.64
CA MET A 152 -15.34 -3.19 -6.76
C MET A 152 -16.02 -4.49 -6.30
N ILE A 153 -17.31 -4.43 -5.97
CA ILE A 153 -18.09 -5.62 -5.62
C ILE A 153 -18.23 -6.55 -6.82
N ALA A 154 -18.48 -6.02 -8.03
CA ALA A 154 -18.53 -6.81 -9.25
C ALA A 154 -17.19 -7.53 -9.52
N ARG A 155 -16.06 -6.82 -9.39
CA ARG A 155 -14.71 -7.41 -9.48
C ARG A 155 -14.52 -8.52 -8.45
N PHE A 156 -14.89 -8.30 -7.19
CA PHE A 156 -14.82 -9.29 -6.12
C PHE A 156 -15.66 -10.55 -6.42
N GLN A 157 -16.78 -10.39 -7.12
CA GLN A 157 -17.66 -11.49 -7.54
C GLN A 157 -17.21 -12.18 -8.84
N GLY A 158 -16.13 -11.70 -9.47
CA GLY A 158 -15.57 -12.25 -10.71
C GLY A 158 -16.10 -11.61 -12.00
N ASP A 159 -16.99 -10.62 -11.91
CA ASP A 159 -17.50 -9.89 -13.07
C ASP A 159 -16.65 -8.66 -13.37
N GLN A 160 -15.47 -8.90 -13.94
CA GLN A 160 -14.52 -7.84 -14.30
C GLN A 160 -15.06 -6.91 -15.38
N GLU A 161 -15.87 -7.41 -16.32
CA GLU A 161 -16.40 -6.60 -17.43
C GLU A 161 -17.41 -5.57 -16.93
N ALA A 162 -18.29 -5.95 -15.99
CA ALA A 162 -19.18 -5.00 -15.35
C ALA A 162 -18.41 -3.94 -14.56
N ALA A 163 -17.33 -4.33 -13.87
CA ALA A 163 -16.47 -3.41 -13.13
C ALA A 163 -15.79 -2.39 -14.05
N ILE A 164 -15.13 -2.86 -15.11
CA ILE A 164 -14.46 -2.03 -16.12
C ILE A 164 -15.44 -1.02 -16.72
N LYS A 165 -16.64 -1.49 -17.12
CA LYS A 165 -17.67 -0.64 -17.72
C LYS A 165 -18.13 0.46 -16.75
N LEU A 166 -18.34 0.13 -15.47
CA LEU A 166 -18.74 1.11 -14.46
C LEU A 166 -17.65 2.16 -14.23
N TRP A 167 -16.39 1.75 -14.08
CA TRP A 167 -15.31 2.68 -13.81
C TRP A 167 -14.98 3.58 -15.00
N TRP A 168 -14.98 3.06 -16.23
CA TRP A 168 -14.87 3.92 -17.41
C TRP A 168 -16.04 4.89 -17.52
N SER A 169 -17.27 4.49 -17.18
CA SER A 169 -18.41 5.42 -17.18
C SER A 169 -18.31 6.56 -16.15
N VAL A 170 -17.44 6.41 -15.14
CA VAL A 170 -17.06 7.48 -14.21
C VAL A 170 -16.00 8.39 -14.83
N LEU A 171 -14.96 7.81 -15.44
CA LEU A 171 -13.84 8.57 -16.00
C LEU A 171 -14.15 9.26 -17.34
N GLU A 172 -15.13 8.77 -18.08
CA GLU A 172 -15.53 9.33 -19.39
C GLU A 172 -16.59 10.43 -19.29
N ASP A 173 -17.27 10.55 -18.14
CA ASP A 173 -18.20 11.64 -17.86
C ASP A 173 -17.46 12.83 -17.22
N PRO A 174 -17.44 14.02 -17.82
CA PRO A 174 -16.69 15.17 -17.29
C PRO A 174 -17.12 15.62 -15.89
N VAL A 175 -18.40 15.47 -15.54
CA VAL A 175 -18.93 15.88 -14.23
C VAL A 175 -18.46 14.89 -13.16
N ARG A 176 -18.52 13.59 -13.46
CA ARG A 176 -18.06 12.54 -12.55
C ARG A 176 -16.54 12.50 -12.42
N LEU A 177 -15.82 12.73 -13.52
CA LEU A 177 -14.37 12.89 -13.50
C LEU A 177 -13.99 14.07 -12.59
N SER A 178 -14.61 15.24 -12.80
CA SER A 178 -14.40 16.41 -11.93
C SER A 178 -14.68 16.12 -10.46
N TYR A 179 -15.69 15.31 -10.15
CA TYR A 179 -15.95 14.89 -8.78
C TYR A 179 -14.78 14.09 -8.18
N VAL A 180 -14.29 13.05 -8.86
CA VAL A 180 -13.20 12.21 -8.33
C VAL A 180 -11.86 12.95 -8.27
N THR A 181 -11.59 13.84 -9.21
CA THR A 181 -10.33 14.62 -9.24
C THR A 181 -10.29 15.75 -8.20
N ASN A 182 -11.44 16.23 -7.74
CA ASN A 182 -11.52 17.29 -6.72
C ASN A 182 -11.61 16.76 -5.29
N ILE A 183 -11.80 15.46 -5.10
CA ILE A 183 -11.75 14.85 -3.78
C ILE A 183 -10.32 14.92 -3.25
N ARG A 184 -10.14 15.62 -2.12
CA ARG A 184 -8.88 15.74 -1.40
C ARG A 184 -9.07 15.14 -0.01
N PRO A 185 -8.82 13.83 0.18
CA PRO A 185 -8.85 13.22 1.51
C PRO A 185 -7.86 13.96 2.41
N ASN A 186 -8.17 14.12 3.70
CA ASN A 186 -7.20 14.68 4.63
C ASN A 186 -6.15 13.60 4.97
N PRO A 187 -4.89 13.74 4.53
CA PRO A 187 -3.88 12.70 4.75
C PRO A 187 -3.52 12.50 6.23
N LYS A 188 -3.94 13.41 7.12
CA LYS A 188 -3.72 13.32 8.57
C LYS A 188 -4.81 12.55 9.30
N GLU A 189 -5.94 12.26 8.65
CA GLU A 189 -7.07 11.57 9.25
C GLU A 189 -7.14 10.13 8.71
N THR A 190 -6.90 9.16 9.59
CA THR A 190 -6.88 7.73 9.25
C THR A 190 -8.19 7.03 9.63
N ASP A 191 -9.29 7.78 9.74
CA ASP A 191 -10.58 7.18 10.10
C ASP A 191 -11.17 6.40 8.90
N ALA A 192 -12.08 5.47 9.21
CA ALA A 192 -12.69 4.60 8.19
C ALA A 192 -13.40 5.41 7.09
N TYR A 193 -13.90 6.60 7.43
CA TYR A 193 -14.55 7.51 6.49
C TYR A 193 -13.55 8.06 5.46
N ASN A 194 -12.44 8.66 5.90
CA ASN A 194 -11.41 9.18 4.98
C ASN A 194 -10.79 8.08 4.13
N ALA A 195 -10.54 6.89 4.70
CA ALA A 195 -10.04 5.74 3.94
C ALA A 195 -10.99 5.37 2.78
N SER A 196 -12.28 5.21 3.07
CA SER A 196 -13.28 4.92 2.04
C SER A 196 -13.39 6.03 0.98
N LEU A 197 -13.17 7.29 1.37
CA LEU A 197 -13.28 8.44 0.49
C LEU A 197 -12.09 8.49 -0.47
N GLN A 198 -10.89 8.13 0.00
CA GLN A 198 -9.70 7.96 -0.83
C GLN A 198 -9.83 6.78 -1.81
N HIS A 199 -10.18 5.59 -1.33
CA HIS A 199 -10.29 4.40 -2.17
C HIS A 199 -11.42 4.51 -3.21
N LEU A 200 -12.57 5.07 -2.85
CA LEU A 200 -13.69 5.22 -3.78
C LEU A 200 -13.55 6.44 -4.71
N ALA A 201 -12.50 7.25 -4.55
CA ALA A 201 -12.16 8.36 -5.44
C ALA A 201 -11.06 8.01 -6.46
N THR A 202 -10.55 6.77 -6.47
CA THR A 202 -9.39 6.37 -7.31
C THR A 202 -9.72 5.22 -8.27
N PRO A 203 -10.83 5.27 -9.07
CA PRO A 203 -11.21 4.17 -9.96
C PRO A 203 -10.16 3.84 -11.04
N TRP A 204 -9.26 4.78 -11.36
CA TRP A 204 -8.13 4.52 -12.26
C TRP A 204 -7.16 3.48 -11.70
N ILE A 205 -6.95 3.38 -10.38
CA ILE A 205 -6.06 2.37 -9.78
C ILE A 205 -6.60 0.96 -10.00
N GLU A 206 -7.92 0.79 -9.83
CA GLU A 206 -8.59 -0.47 -10.09
C GLU A 206 -8.50 -0.87 -11.58
N LEU A 207 -8.70 0.10 -12.49
CA LEU A 207 -8.54 -0.10 -13.93
C LEU A 207 -7.10 -0.43 -14.33
N ILE A 208 -6.11 0.28 -13.78
CA ILE A 208 -4.68 0.00 -13.99
C ILE A 208 -4.39 -1.44 -13.59
N THR A 209 -4.83 -1.86 -12.40
CA THR A 209 -4.56 -3.21 -11.89
C THR A 209 -5.14 -4.28 -12.83
N ILE A 210 -6.41 -4.14 -13.25
CA ILE A 210 -7.04 -5.12 -14.15
C ILE A 210 -6.37 -5.14 -15.52
N HIS A 211 -6.18 -3.98 -16.15
CA HIS A 211 -5.59 -3.93 -17.50
C HIS A 211 -4.13 -4.37 -17.49
N PHE A 212 -3.38 -4.08 -16.42
CA PHE A 212 -2.01 -4.57 -16.24
C PHE A 212 -1.96 -6.10 -16.17
N GLU A 213 -2.78 -6.73 -15.32
CA GLU A 213 -2.87 -8.21 -15.23
C GLU A 213 -3.25 -8.84 -16.58
N ARG A 214 -4.13 -8.19 -17.35
CA ARG A 214 -4.60 -8.66 -18.66
C ARG A 214 -3.52 -8.51 -19.74
N VAL A 215 -2.80 -7.40 -19.76
CA VAL A 215 -1.67 -7.16 -20.67
C VAL A 215 -0.54 -8.16 -20.39
N GLN A 216 -0.21 -8.43 -19.12
CA GLN A 216 0.76 -9.47 -18.74
C GLN A 216 0.35 -10.87 -19.23
N ARG A 217 -0.95 -11.14 -19.37
CA ARG A 217 -1.49 -12.38 -19.95
C ARG A 217 -1.59 -12.36 -21.48
N GLY A 218 -1.12 -11.31 -22.15
CA GLY A 218 -1.09 -11.18 -23.60
C GLY A 218 -2.36 -10.61 -24.23
N LEU A 219 -3.28 -10.01 -23.45
CA LEU A 219 -4.46 -9.34 -24.00
C LEU A 219 -4.11 -7.96 -24.57
N LYS A 220 -4.78 -7.59 -25.67
CA LYS A 220 -4.55 -6.33 -26.40
C LYS A 220 -5.29 -5.15 -25.75
N GLU A 221 -4.97 -4.85 -24.50
CA GLU A 221 -5.58 -3.76 -23.72
C GLU A 221 -4.57 -2.65 -23.35
N VAL A 222 -3.46 -2.56 -24.08
CA VAL A 222 -2.37 -1.59 -23.85
C VAL A 222 -2.89 -0.14 -23.83
N ASP A 223 -3.71 0.25 -24.81
CA ASP A 223 -4.26 1.61 -24.89
C ASP A 223 -5.13 1.98 -23.66
N LEU A 224 -5.86 1.00 -23.12
CA LEU A 224 -6.70 1.19 -21.94
C LEU A 224 -5.85 1.33 -20.67
N LEU A 225 -4.79 0.53 -20.55
CA LEU A 225 -3.82 0.65 -19.47
C LEU A 225 -3.12 2.01 -19.49
N GLU A 226 -2.58 2.42 -20.65
CA GLU A 226 -1.91 3.71 -20.79
C GLU A 226 -2.83 4.89 -20.48
N ARG A 227 -4.08 4.81 -20.92
CA ARG A 227 -5.08 5.84 -20.60
C ARG A 227 -5.36 5.93 -19.10
N ALA A 228 -5.52 4.80 -18.41
CA ALA A 228 -5.76 4.79 -16.97
C ALA A 228 -4.54 5.29 -16.19
N LEU A 229 -3.32 4.87 -16.57
CA LEU A 229 -2.06 5.37 -16.02
C LEU A 229 -1.95 6.88 -16.18
N LYS A 230 -2.24 7.40 -17.38
CA LYS A 230 -2.21 8.84 -17.66
C LYS A 230 -3.13 9.62 -16.73
N ILE A 231 -4.38 9.18 -16.57
CA ILE A 231 -5.34 9.84 -15.67
C ILE A 231 -4.81 9.85 -14.23
N GLY A 232 -4.33 8.71 -13.72
CA GLY A 232 -3.78 8.63 -12.36
C GLY A 232 -2.57 9.55 -12.15
N MET A 233 -1.65 9.60 -13.11
CA MET A 233 -0.49 10.50 -13.06
C MET A 233 -0.89 11.99 -13.17
N GLU A 234 -1.94 12.34 -13.92
CA GLU A 234 -2.51 13.71 -13.93
C GLU A 234 -3.05 14.12 -12.57
N GLN A 235 -3.47 13.16 -11.75
CA GLN A 235 -3.94 13.39 -10.38
C GLN A 235 -2.82 13.37 -9.33
N ASP A 236 -1.56 13.21 -9.76
CA ASP A 236 -0.41 13.03 -8.86
C ASP A 236 -0.59 11.81 -7.92
N ASP A 237 -1.28 10.76 -8.39
CA ASP A 237 -1.52 9.55 -7.60
C ASP A 237 -0.24 8.69 -7.51
N PRO A 238 0.29 8.44 -6.30
CA PRO A 238 1.55 7.75 -6.14
C PRO A 238 1.50 6.27 -6.54
N VAL A 239 0.36 5.62 -6.43
CA VAL A 239 0.18 4.22 -6.86
C VAL A 239 0.16 4.15 -8.38
N ALA A 240 -0.38 5.16 -9.07
CA ALA A 240 -0.32 5.23 -10.53
C ALA A 240 1.13 5.40 -11.04
N PHE A 241 1.95 6.21 -10.38
CA PHE A 241 3.38 6.31 -10.69
C PHE A 241 4.12 4.97 -10.51
N TYR A 242 3.83 4.24 -9.42
CA TYR A 242 4.43 2.92 -9.18
C TYR A 242 4.07 1.91 -10.29
N TRP A 243 2.79 1.84 -10.67
CA TRP A 243 2.35 0.96 -11.75
C TRP A 243 2.90 1.39 -13.11
N ALA A 244 3.04 2.69 -13.36
CA ALA A 244 3.67 3.19 -14.58
C ALA A 244 5.15 2.76 -14.65
N ALA A 245 5.88 2.85 -13.53
CA ALA A 245 7.27 2.39 -13.45
C ALA A 245 7.37 0.87 -13.71
N SER A 246 6.48 0.09 -13.10
CA SER A 246 6.44 -1.37 -13.26
C SER A 246 6.03 -1.82 -14.67
N TYR A 247 5.15 -1.06 -15.34
CA TYR A 247 4.71 -1.35 -16.71
C TYR A 247 5.77 -0.98 -17.76
N ARG A 248 6.46 0.13 -17.56
CA ARG A 248 7.53 0.62 -18.46
C ARG A 248 8.90 0.10 -18.08
N GLU A 249 8.94 -0.85 -17.15
CA GLU A 249 10.16 -1.54 -16.77
C GLU A 249 10.77 -2.21 -17.98
N GLN A 250 12.04 -1.92 -18.24
CA GLN A 250 12.82 -2.62 -19.24
C GLN A 250 13.69 -3.63 -18.50
N SER A 251 13.91 -4.78 -19.12
CA SER A 251 14.83 -5.79 -18.59
C SER A 251 15.92 -6.08 -19.61
N TYR A 252 17.10 -6.44 -19.12
CA TYR A 252 18.12 -7.05 -19.97
C TYR A 252 17.70 -8.46 -20.39
N ALA A 253 18.47 -9.06 -21.31
CA ALA A 253 18.23 -10.43 -21.79
C ALA A 253 18.30 -11.48 -20.66
N ASN A 254 19.12 -11.24 -19.64
CA ASN A 254 19.24 -12.08 -18.45
C ASN A 254 18.07 -11.92 -17.45
N GLY A 255 17.12 -11.01 -17.71
CA GLY A 255 15.96 -10.74 -16.87
C GLY A 255 16.16 -9.68 -15.79
N ASP A 256 17.37 -9.14 -15.62
CA ASP A 256 17.63 -8.07 -14.65
C ASP A 256 17.00 -6.74 -15.09
N LEU A 257 16.60 -5.90 -14.13
CA LEU A 257 16.09 -4.55 -14.38
C LEU A 257 17.12 -3.72 -15.15
N ARG A 258 16.68 -3.14 -16.27
CA ARG A 258 17.39 -2.08 -17.00
C ARG A 258 16.90 -0.71 -16.52
N PRO A 259 17.67 0.00 -15.67
CA PRO A 259 17.23 1.24 -15.05
C PRO A 259 17.31 2.42 -16.02
N THR A 260 16.14 2.86 -16.49
CA THR A 260 15.99 4.09 -17.29
C THR A 260 15.71 5.30 -16.41
N SER A 261 15.97 6.50 -16.92
CA SER A 261 15.65 7.76 -16.26
C SER A 261 14.15 7.90 -15.98
N GLU A 262 13.31 7.41 -16.91
CA GLU A 262 11.85 7.36 -16.74
C GLU A 262 11.46 6.44 -15.56
N TRP A 263 11.99 5.22 -15.51
CA TRP A 263 11.72 4.29 -14.41
C TRP A 263 12.13 4.91 -13.07
N LEU A 264 13.33 5.50 -13.00
CA LEU A 264 13.85 6.11 -11.78
C LEU A 264 13.01 7.32 -11.34
N TYR A 265 12.57 8.15 -12.28
CA TYR A 265 11.66 9.27 -12.01
C TYR A 265 10.34 8.80 -11.40
N LEU A 266 9.67 7.86 -12.06
CA LEU A 266 8.36 7.34 -11.65
C LEU A 266 8.46 6.65 -10.29
N MET A 267 9.49 5.82 -10.09
CA MET A 267 9.70 5.10 -8.84
C MET A 267 10.02 6.06 -7.68
N THR A 268 10.85 7.08 -7.92
CA THR A 268 11.17 8.12 -6.91
C THR A 268 9.94 8.93 -6.53
N LYS A 269 9.09 9.31 -7.50
CA LYS A 269 7.82 10.00 -7.24
C LYS A 269 6.89 9.15 -6.39
N ALA A 270 6.70 7.88 -6.74
CA ALA A 270 5.89 6.96 -5.97
C ALA A 270 6.42 6.76 -4.53
N ALA A 271 7.73 6.57 -4.39
CA ALA A 271 8.38 6.35 -3.09
C ALA A 271 8.32 7.60 -2.19
N ALA A 272 8.62 8.78 -2.73
CA ALA A 272 8.56 10.04 -1.99
C ALA A 272 7.14 10.38 -1.51
N SER A 273 6.13 9.90 -2.23
CA SER A 273 4.71 10.05 -1.90
C SER A 273 4.14 8.88 -1.08
N GLY A 274 5.00 8.02 -0.53
CA GLY A 274 4.62 7.05 0.49
C GLY A 274 4.24 5.65 0.01
N VAL A 275 4.56 5.26 -1.24
CA VAL A 275 4.37 3.86 -1.70
C VAL A 275 5.55 3.00 -1.20
N PRO A 276 5.32 2.06 -0.26
CA PRO A 276 6.44 1.36 0.40
C PRO A 276 7.19 0.42 -0.53
N LYS A 277 6.46 -0.21 -1.46
CA LYS A 277 7.06 -1.09 -2.47
C LYS A 277 7.99 -0.33 -3.41
N ALA A 278 7.62 0.89 -3.82
CA ALA A 278 8.47 1.75 -4.63
C ALA A 278 9.76 2.14 -3.88
N ALA A 279 9.64 2.49 -2.60
CA ALA A 279 10.79 2.77 -1.75
C ALA A 279 11.69 1.54 -1.55
N HIS A 280 11.10 0.34 -1.43
CA HIS A 280 11.86 -0.91 -1.40
C HIS A 280 12.65 -1.14 -2.70
N GLU A 281 12.01 -0.99 -3.86
CA GLU A 281 12.67 -1.17 -5.17
C GLU A 281 13.80 -0.16 -5.38
N LEU A 282 13.64 1.10 -4.97
CA LEU A 282 14.73 2.08 -4.98
C LEU A 282 15.87 1.67 -4.03
N GLY A 283 15.54 1.17 -2.85
CA GLY A 283 16.51 0.63 -1.90
C GLY A 283 17.35 -0.49 -2.51
N ARG A 284 16.68 -1.47 -3.13
CA ARG A 284 17.32 -2.58 -3.86
C ARG A 284 18.18 -2.06 -5.00
N TYR A 285 17.63 -1.20 -5.83
CA TYR A 285 18.32 -0.61 -6.97
C TYR A 285 19.59 0.14 -6.59
N TYR A 286 19.55 1.03 -5.60
CA TYR A 286 20.76 1.75 -5.18
C TYR A 286 21.78 0.85 -4.49
N TRP A 287 21.34 -0.25 -3.90
CA TRP A 287 22.22 -1.26 -3.31
C TRP A 287 22.94 -2.11 -4.36
N THR A 288 22.25 -2.48 -5.45
CA THR A 288 22.78 -3.42 -6.46
C THR A 288 23.32 -2.75 -7.73
N SER A 289 23.04 -1.46 -7.96
CA SER A 289 23.46 -0.76 -9.18
C SER A 289 24.91 -0.28 -9.16
N GLY A 290 25.58 -0.42 -10.31
CA GLY A 290 26.95 0.04 -10.55
C GLY A 290 27.03 1.43 -11.15
N TRP A 291 28.22 1.87 -11.54
CA TRP A 291 28.40 2.96 -12.49
C TRP A 291 28.36 2.41 -13.92
N LYS A 292 27.67 3.02 -14.90
CA LYS A 292 26.62 4.06 -14.76
C LYS A 292 25.32 3.40 -14.26
N TYR A 293 24.56 4.08 -13.39
CA TYR A 293 23.31 3.51 -12.86
C TYR A 293 22.06 3.89 -13.65
N ILE A 294 22.16 4.88 -14.52
CA ILE A 294 21.14 5.22 -15.51
C ILE A 294 21.72 4.84 -16.87
N GLU A 295 20.97 4.05 -17.63
CA GLU A 295 21.45 3.48 -18.90
C GLU A 295 21.07 4.30 -20.13
N ASP A 296 19.99 5.05 -20.08
CA ASP A 296 19.55 5.86 -21.21
C ASP A 296 20.36 7.16 -21.31
N GLU A 297 20.61 7.55 -22.56
CA GLU A 297 21.43 8.72 -22.84
C GLU A 297 20.68 10.00 -22.46
N PRO A 298 21.32 10.93 -21.72
CA PRO A 298 20.70 12.21 -21.37
C PRO A 298 20.22 12.98 -22.62
N PRO A 299 19.06 13.65 -22.57
CA PRO A 299 18.61 14.52 -23.66
C PRO A 299 19.64 15.58 -24.04
N ALA A 300 19.76 15.88 -25.33
CA ALA A 300 20.77 16.82 -25.85
C ALA A 300 20.74 18.21 -25.20
N HIS A 301 19.56 18.68 -24.77
CA HIS A 301 19.38 19.99 -24.16
C HIS A 301 19.87 20.07 -22.70
N ILE A 302 20.19 18.93 -22.07
CA ILE A 302 20.66 18.82 -20.67
C ILE A 302 22.17 18.59 -20.62
N LYS A 303 22.77 18.10 -21.71
CA LYS A 303 24.22 17.86 -21.78
C LYS A 303 25.01 19.17 -21.62
N PRO A 304 26.17 19.17 -20.92
CA PRO A 304 26.89 17.98 -20.45
C PRO A 304 26.43 17.46 -19.09
N THR A 305 26.44 16.14 -18.93
CA THR A 305 26.19 15.45 -17.67
C THR A 305 27.27 14.38 -17.38
N PRO A 306 27.38 13.89 -16.14
CA PRO A 306 28.23 12.74 -15.82
C PRO A 306 27.84 11.44 -16.56
N PHE A 307 26.60 11.35 -17.07
CA PHE A 307 26.06 10.16 -17.73
C PHE A 307 26.22 10.17 -19.25
N ASP A 308 26.73 11.26 -19.85
CA ASP A 308 26.92 11.33 -21.30
C ASP A 308 27.79 10.17 -21.79
N SER A 309 27.32 9.42 -22.79
CA SER A 309 28.08 8.32 -23.39
C SER A 309 28.90 8.76 -24.58
N PHE A 310 28.52 9.87 -25.21
CA PHE A 310 29.23 10.50 -26.33
C PHE A 310 29.10 12.03 -26.28
N LYS A 311 29.96 12.71 -27.04
CA LYS A 311 29.98 14.17 -27.09
C LYS A 311 28.74 14.71 -27.83
N PRO A 312 28.04 15.72 -27.30
CA PRO A 312 26.95 16.37 -28.03
C PRO A 312 27.47 17.05 -29.31
N ASP A 313 26.69 16.95 -30.38
CA ASP A 313 26.96 17.68 -31.61
C ASP A 313 26.96 19.19 -31.36
N LYS A 314 27.92 19.91 -31.97
CA LYS A 314 28.10 21.37 -31.75
C LYS A 314 26.88 22.23 -32.11
N ALA A 315 25.87 21.66 -32.79
CA ALA A 315 24.67 22.36 -33.24
C ALA A 315 23.56 22.46 -32.17
N THR A 316 23.62 21.67 -31.09
CA THR A 316 22.55 21.58 -30.07
C THR A 316 22.77 22.43 -28.82
N THR A 317 23.87 23.20 -28.74
CA THR A 317 24.06 24.22 -27.68
C THR A 317 23.24 25.48 -27.98
N SER A 318 21.91 25.38 -27.88
CA SER A 318 20.92 26.46 -27.84
C SER A 318 19.64 25.83 -27.28
N THR A 319 18.99 26.26 -26.20
CA THR A 319 18.63 27.61 -25.78
C THR A 319 18.02 27.50 -24.37
N SER A 320 18.07 28.59 -23.59
CA SER A 320 17.43 28.78 -22.27
C SER A 320 16.07 28.08 -22.09
N PRO A 321 15.75 27.51 -20.91
CA PRO A 321 14.52 26.77 -20.68
C PRO A 321 13.32 27.72 -20.60
N PHE A 322 12.47 27.71 -21.62
CA PHE A 322 11.12 28.27 -21.56
C PHE A 322 10.11 27.13 -21.44
N ALA A 323 9.49 27.01 -20.27
CA ALA A 323 8.36 26.13 -20.03
C ALA A 323 7.14 26.58 -20.85
N PRO A 324 6.43 25.65 -21.49
CA PRO A 324 5.00 25.60 -21.18
C PRO A 324 4.56 24.33 -20.44
N SER A 325 3.30 24.33 -20.03
CA SER A 325 2.60 23.37 -19.20
C SER A 325 1.98 22.23 -20.03
N THR A 326 1.91 21.03 -19.44
CA THR A 326 1.09 19.82 -19.73
C THR A 326 1.99 18.60 -19.52
N LEU A 327 1.88 17.89 -18.37
CA LEU A 327 2.57 16.61 -18.05
C LEU A 327 3.81 16.32 -18.90
N ARG A 328 4.99 16.82 -18.53
CA ARG A 328 6.13 16.81 -19.46
C ARG A 328 7.21 15.80 -19.05
N PRO A 329 7.82 15.12 -20.03
CA PRO A 329 9.17 14.56 -19.94
C PRO A 329 10.18 15.49 -19.24
N ALA A 330 9.94 16.81 -19.28
CA ALA A 330 10.70 17.86 -18.59
C ALA A 330 10.87 17.70 -17.07
N ASP A 331 10.09 16.86 -16.38
CA ASP A 331 10.31 16.56 -14.96
C ASP A 331 11.24 15.35 -14.74
N ALA A 332 11.25 14.38 -15.66
CA ALA A 332 12.26 13.31 -15.68
C ALA A 332 13.64 13.88 -16.05
N ASP A 333 13.65 14.86 -16.95
CA ASP A 333 14.83 15.65 -17.32
C ASP A 333 15.50 16.33 -16.09
N GLN A 334 14.73 16.69 -15.06
CA GLN A 334 15.28 17.22 -13.81
C GLN A 334 16.17 16.21 -13.07
N PHE A 335 16.00 14.89 -13.26
CA PHE A 335 16.88 13.89 -12.66
C PHE A 335 18.33 13.98 -13.18
N PHE A 336 18.53 14.46 -14.41
CA PHE A 336 19.86 14.74 -14.95
C PHE A 336 20.42 16.10 -14.49
N HIS A 337 19.65 16.89 -13.75
CA HIS A 337 20.05 18.19 -13.20
C HIS A 337 20.08 18.23 -11.66
N THR A 338 19.45 17.28 -10.97
CA THR A 338 19.46 17.21 -9.51
C THR A 338 20.82 16.72 -9.00
N ALA A 339 21.55 17.65 -8.39
CA ALA A 339 22.97 17.59 -8.06
C ALA A 339 23.36 16.68 -6.87
N THR A 340 22.71 15.54 -6.68
CA THR A 340 23.12 14.57 -5.64
C THR A 340 23.25 13.17 -6.22
N TYR A 341 24.04 13.02 -7.27
CA TYR A 341 24.43 11.70 -7.76
C TYR A 341 25.24 10.99 -6.68
N PRO A 342 24.81 9.81 -6.18
CA PRO A 342 25.59 9.04 -5.22
C PRO A 342 26.82 8.45 -5.93
N SER A 343 27.86 9.27 -5.98
CA SER A 343 29.10 9.05 -6.73
C SER A 343 30.04 8.02 -6.09
N THR A 344 29.78 7.62 -4.85
CA THR A 344 30.61 6.67 -4.11
C THR A 344 29.77 5.48 -3.63
N PRO A 345 30.38 4.29 -3.46
CA PRO A 345 29.66 3.12 -2.91
C PRO A 345 28.99 3.44 -1.56
N LYS A 346 29.66 4.22 -0.71
CA LYS A 346 29.12 4.67 0.58
C LYS A 346 27.85 5.51 0.44
N GLN A 347 27.84 6.49 -0.47
CA GLN A 347 26.66 7.33 -0.71
C GLN A 347 25.49 6.51 -1.25
N ARG A 348 25.76 5.50 -2.09
CA ARG A 348 24.72 4.61 -2.61
C ARG A 348 24.12 3.72 -1.54
N ALA A 349 24.97 3.09 -0.73
CA ALA A 349 24.52 2.30 0.41
C ALA A 349 23.69 3.16 1.39
N GLN A 350 24.10 4.39 1.66
CA GLN A 350 23.32 5.32 2.49
C GLN A 350 21.94 5.62 1.87
N LEU A 351 21.90 5.94 0.57
CA LEU A 351 20.66 6.26 -0.12
C LEU A 351 19.72 5.04 -0.19
N ALA A 352 20.27 3.84 -0.42
CA ALA A 352 19.54 2.59 -0.35
C ALA A 352 18.88 2.41 1.03
N MET A 353 19.66 2.57 2.11
CA MET A 353 19.15 2.48 3.47
C MET A 353 18.08 3.56 3.76
N ASP A 354 18.24 4.78 3.25
CA ASP A 354 17.27 5.86 3.48
C ASP A 354 15.91 5.52 2.85
N TRP A 355 15.89 5.00 1.63
CA TRP A 355 14.66 4.50 0.99
C TRP A 355 14.06 3.29 1.71
N LEU A 356 14.90 2.35 2.16
CA LEU A 356 14.42 1.21 2.93
C LEU A 356 13.79 1.62 4.25
N ARG A 357 14.28 2.68 4.91
CA ARG A 357 13.63 3.24 6.11
C ARG A 357 12.23 3.76 5.81
N VAL A 358 12.02 4.46 4.68
CA VAL A 358 10.67 4.90 4.26
C VAL A 358 9.72 3.70 4.13
N ALA A 359 10.18 2.60 3.52
CA ALA A 359 9.38 1.38 3.42
C ALA A 359 9.15 0.69 4.78
N MET A 360 10.16 0.67 5.66
CA MET A 360 10.07 0.10 7.01
C MET A 360 9.14 0.89 7.93
N ASP A 361 9.08 2.22 7.80
CA ASP A 361 8.17 3.09 8.55
C ASP A 361 6.70 2.77 8.23
N ALA A 362 6.43 2.36 6.98
CA ALA A 362 5.15 1.81 6.55
C ALA A 362 4.97 0.31 6.86
N MET A 363 5.93 -0.31 7.54
CA MET A 363 5.90 -1.73 7.94
C MET A 363 5.94 -2.73 6.77
N TYR A 364 6.58 -2.36 5.65
CA TYR A 364 6.82 -3.27 4.52
C TYR A 364 7.92 -4.30 4.87
N ALA A 365 7.51 -5.56 5.11
CA ALA A 365 8.38 -6.60 5.66
C ALA A 365 9.66 -6.90 4.84
N PRO A 366 9.62 -6.96 3.49
CA PRO A 366 10.81 -7.23 2.68
C PRO A 366 11.98 -6.26 2.92
N SER A 367 11.70 -5.01 3.27
CA SER A 367 12.74 -4.02 3.53
C SER A 367 13.58 -4.32 4.78
N TYR A 368 13.02 -5.04 5.76
CA TYR A 368 13.81 -5.51 6.91
C TYR A 368 14.85 -6.55 6.48
N LEU A 369 14.51 -7.45 5.56
CA LEU A 369 15.46 -8.46 5.07
C LEU A 369 16.61 -7.79 4.31
N LEU A 370 16.31 -6.89 3.37
CA LEU A 370 17.35 -6.18 2.63
C LEU A 370 18.20 -5.26 3.52
N MET A 371 17.61 -4.64 4.55
CA MET A 371 18.40 -3.90 5.55
C MET A 371 19.34 -4.82 6.35
N ALA A 372 18.91 -6.06 6.65
CA ALA A 372 19.77 -7.06 7.28
C ALA A 372 20.92 -7.49 6.36
N GLU A 373 20.67 -7.66 5.06
CA GLU A 373 21.70 -7.97 4.06
C GLU A 373 22.75 -6.86 3.98
N ILE A 374 22.32 -5.59 3.90
CA ILE A 374 23.22 -4.43 3.89
C ILE A 374 24.06 -4.40 5.17
N ALA A 375 23.43 -4.59 6.33
CA ALA A 375 24.12 -4.60 7.62
C ALA A 375 25.07 -5.80 7.81
N ASN A 376 24.84 -6.93 7.11
CA ASN A 376 25.72 -8.10 7.15
C ASN A 376 26.81 -8.08 6.07
N THR A 377 26.77 -7.12 5.14
CA THR A 377 27.76 -7.02 4.06
C THR A 377 29.01 -6.28 4.55
N GLN A 378 30.18 -6.93 4.52
CA GLN A 378 31.42 -6.34 5.07
C GLN A 378 32.07 -5.30 4.16
N GLN A 379 31.95 -5.44 2.84
CA GLN A 379 32.57 -4.57 1.85
C GLN A 379 31.52 -4.05 0.87
N LEU A 380 31.65 -2.79 0.44
CA LEU A 380 30.79 -2.19 -0.57
C LEU A 380 31.38 -2.39 -1.95
N TRP A 381 30.52 -2.62 -2.93
CA TRP A 381 30.97 -2.83 -4.29
C TRP A 381 31.63 -1.57 -4.90
N ALA A 382 32.91 -1.64 -5.22
CA ALA A 382 33.70 -0.56 -5.82
C ALA A 382 33.18 -0.20 -7.22
N GLY A 383 32.50 -1.11 -7.92
CA GLY A 383 31.85 -0.82 -9.21
C GLY A 383 30.77 0.25 -9.14
N ALA A 384 30.27 0.59 -7.95
CA ALA A 384 29.37 1.74 -7.74
C ALA A 384 30.08 3.12 -7.84
N GLN A 385 31.41 3.14 -7.77
CA GLN A 385 32.21 4.37 -7.78
C GLN A 385 32.15 5.05 -9.15
N ALA A 386 31.74 6.32 -9.17
CA ALA A 386 31.79 7.13 -10.37
C ALA A 386 33.25 7.44 -10.76
N PRO A 387 33.65 7.27 -12.03
CA PRO A 387 34.96 7.65 -12.53
C PRO A 387 35.23 9.15 -12.36
N ALA A 388 36.47 9.50 -12.02
CA ALA A 388 36.87 10.90 -11.85
C ALA A 388 36.61 11.76 -13.10
N ALA A 389 36.78 11.18 -14.30
CA ALA A 389 36.49 11.85 -15.57
C ALA A 389 35.01 12.26 -15.71
N ALA A 390 34.09 11.39 -15.26
CA ALA A 390 32.66 11.68 -15.28
C ALA A 390 32.30 12.80 -14.29
N LEU A 391 32.86 12.76 -13.07
CA LEU A 391 32.63 13.79 -12.06
C LEU A 391 33.25 15.15 -12.44
N ALA A 392 34.40 15.14 -13.11
CA ALA A 392 35.07 16.34 -13.61
C ALA A 392 34.47 16.86 -14.94
N LEU A 393 33.47 16.17 -15.49
CA LEU A 393 32.89 16.45 -16.82
C LEU A 393 33.97 16.56 -17.92
N SER A 394 35.04 15.78 -17.80
CA SER A 394 36.17 15.84 -18.73
C SER A 394 35.84 15.07 -20.02
N PRO A 395 36.54 15.35 -21.14
CA PRO A 395 36.32 14.64 -22.41
C PRO A 395 36.54 13.13 -22.32
N GLU A 396 37.36 12.68 -21.36
CA GLU A 396 37.68 11.27 -21.13
C GLU A 396 36.50 10.47 -20.53
N ARG A 397 35.37 11.14 -20.21
CA ARG A 397 34.16 10.45 -19.71
C ARG A 397 33.38 9.71 -20.79
N TYR A 398 33.54 10.09 -22.06
CA TYR A 398 32.77 9.52 -23.15
C TYR A 398 33.26 8.10 -23.45
N THR A 399 32.32 7.16 -23.48
CA THR A 399 32.59 5.76 -23.82
C THR A 399 32.67 5.58 -25.34
N TYR A 400 31.91 6.36 -26.10
CA TYR A 400 31.82 6.27 -27.56
C TYR A 400 32.25 7.59 -28.21
N ALA A 401 32.84 7.52 -29.41
CA ALA A 401 33.30 8.69 -30.13
C ALA A 401 32.15 9.46 -30.80
N SER A 402 31.00 8.80 -31.07
CA SER A 402 29.82 9.41 -31.70
C SER A 402 28.51 8.73 -31.34
N GLU A 403 27.39 9.40 -31.62
CA GLU A 403 26.04 8.83 -31.48
C GLU A 403 25.83 7.61 -32.38
N VAL A 404 26.40 7.61 -33.59
CA VAL A 404 26.31 6.47 -34.51
C VAL A 404 27.03 5.25 -33.93
N GLU A 405 28.20 5.44 -33.33
CA GLU A 405 28.95 4.36 -32.69
C GLU A 405 28.23 3.84 -31.45
N TYR A 406 27.65 4.73 -30.64
CA TYR A 406 26.77 4.35 -29.54
C TYR A 406 25.58 3.53 -30.03
N ASN A 407 24.85 4.00 -31.05
CA ASN A 407 23.69 3.30 -31.60
C ASN A 407 24.07 1.96 -32.24
N ASN A 408 25.16 1.88 -33.01
CA ASN A 408 25.64 0.62 -33.56
C ASN A 408 26.01 -0.36 -32.43
N ALA A 409 26.69 0.11 -31.39
CA ALA A 409 26.94 -0.71 -30.21
C ALA A 409 25.64 -1.10 -29.47
N VAL A 410 24.54 -0.35 -29.63
CA VAL A 410 23.19 -0.64 -29.09
C VAL A 410 22.40 -1.62 -29.93
N TYR A 411 22.56 -1.59 -31.25
CA TYR A 411 21.72 -2.33 -32.19
C TYR A 411 22.42 -3.53 -32.88
N ASP A 412 23.75 -3.63 -32.88
CA ASP A 412 24.52 -4.77 -33.45
C ASP A 412 24.71 -5.94 -32.46
N CYS A 413 24.01 -5.95 -31.33
CA CYS A 413 24.02 -7.09 -30.42
C CYS A 413 23.15 -8.21 -31.02
N GLU A 414 23.74 -9.34 -31.40
CA GLU A 414 22.98 -10.54 -31.76
C GLU A 414 21.99 -10.89 -30.63
N GLU A 415 20.78 -11.35 -30.95
CA GLU A 415 19.80 -11.86 -29.99
C GLU A 415 20.47 -12.92 -29.08
N GLY A 416 20.95 -12.51 -27.89
CA GLY A 416 21.56 -13.41 -26.92
C GLY A 416 22.93 -13.00 -26.36
N GLU A 417 23.59 -11.94 -26.84
CA GLU A 417 24.81 -11.43 -26.18
C GLU A 417 24.49 -10.32 -25.17
N ASP A 418 24.75 -10.62 -23.89
CA ASP A 418 24.48 -9.78 -22.73
C ASP A 418 25.18 -8.42 -22.82
N ARG A 419 24.39 -7.35 -22.90
CA ARG A 419 24.79 -6.01 -22.46
C ARG A 419 24.67 -5.91 -20.95
N LEU A 420 25.55 -6.59 -20.24
CA LEU A 420 26.23 -5.84 -19.20
C LEU A 420 27.18 -4.92 -19.97
N VAL A 421 26.82 -3.64 -20.11
CA VAL A 421 27.87 -2.63 -19.94
C VAL A 421 28.26 -2.70 -18.46
N THR A 422 28.82 -3.85 -18.05
CA THR A 422 29.84 -3.88 -17.05
C THR A 422 30.83 -2.87 -17.60
N TYR A 423 30.80 -1.67 -17.02
CA TYR A 423 32.05 -1.07 -16.58
C TYR A 423 32.70 -2.19 -15.79
N THR A 424 33.46 -3.02 -16.50
CA THR A 424 34.10 -4.20 -15.96
C THR A 424 35.05 -3.59 -14.96
N HIS A 425 34.66 -3.68 -13.68
CA HIS A 425 35.62 -3.52 -12.64
C HIS A 425 36.63 -4.64 -12.89
N THR A 426 37.77 -4.27 -13.46
CA THR A 426 38.92 -5.16 -13.60
C THR A 426 39.60 -5.41 -12.26
N GLY A 427 39.07 -4.83 -11.18
CA GLY A 427 39.52 -5.02 -9.81
C GLY A 427 38.85 -6.21 -9.16
N GLY A 428 39.63 -6.91 -8.34
CA GLY A 428 39.14 -8.04 -7.55
C GLY A 428 38.37 -7.57 -6.31
N ILE A 429 37.86 -8.51 -5.52
CA ILE A 429 37.23 -8.26 -4.20
C ILE A 429 38.15 -7.42 -3.27
N ASP A 430 39.47 -7.46 -3.50
CA ASP A 430 40.47 -6.69 -2.77
C ASP A 430 40.38 -5.16 -3.00
N ASP A 431 39.66 -4.71 -4.04
CA ASP A 431 39.45 -3.29 -4.34
C ASP A 431 38.16 -2.70 -3.72
N ASP A 432 37.30 -3.54 -3.13
CA ASP A 432 36.03 -3.12 -2.54
C ASP A 432 36.23 -2.42 -1.18
N PRO A 433 35.79 -1.16 -0.99
CA PRO A 433 35.96 -0.43 0.26
C PRO A 433 35.14 -1.05 1.41
N PRO A 434 35.59 -0.93 2.67
CA PRO A 434 34.85 -1.44 3.81
C PRO A 434 33.48 -0.76 3.95
N ASN A 435 32.46 -1.53 4.32
CA ASN A 435 31.12 -1.03 4.57
C ASN A 435 31.04 -0.37 5.96
N PRO A 436 30.85 0.96 6.05
CA PRO A 436 30.72 1.66 7.34
C PRO A 436 29.42 1.33 8.07
N PHE A 437 28.46 0.69 7.40
CA PHE A 437 27.17 0.28 7.94
C PHE A 437 27.15 -1.19 8.39
N TYR A 438 28.27 -1.91 8.25
CA TYR A 438 28.37 -3.29 8.71
C TYR A 438 28.18 -3.38 10.22
N SER A 439 27.18 -4.17 10.64
CA SER A 439 26.88 -4.44 12.05
C SER A 439 26.06 -5.72 12.15
N THR A 440 26.67 -6.77 12.70
CA THR A 440 26.00 -8.05 12.94
C THR A 440 24.81 -7.91 13.89
N GLU A 441 24.89 -7.03 14.89
CA GLU A 441 23.79 -6.77 15.81
C GLU A 441 22.61 -6.06 15.12
N ALA A 442 22.89 -5.12 14.21
CA ALA A 442 21.84 -4.49 13.41
C ALA A 442 21.18 -5.50 12.46
N ALA A 443 21.98 -6.35 11.80
CA ALA A 443 21.46 -7.41 10.93
C ALA A 443 20.51 -8.36 11.69
N LYS A 444 20.92 -8.82 12.88
CA LYS A 444 20.07 -9.65 13.76
C LYS A 444 18.77 -8.95 14.16
N LEU A 445 18.81 -7.65 14.50
CA LEU A 445 17.62 -6.88 14.87
C LEU A 445 16.61 -6.80 13.71
N HIS A 446 17.10 -6.61 12.49
CA HIS A 446 16.24 -6.60 11.30
C HIS A 446 15.67 -8.00 11.00
N LEU A 447 16.48 -9.07 11.11
CA LEU A 447 16.00 -10.44 10.97
C LEU A 447 14.92 -10.83 11.98
N VAL A 448 15.03 -10.37 13.24
CA VAL A 448 13.97 -10.55 14.25
C VAL A 448 12.64 -9.98 13.76
N ASN A 449 12.67 -8.82 13.08
CA ASN A 449 11.46 -8.22 12.52
C ASN A 449 10.92 -9.01 11.32
N VAL A 450 11.79 -9.60 10.47
CA VAL A 450 11.37 -10.50 9.40
C VAL A 450 10.64 -11.72 9.97
N PHE A 451 11.18 -12.38 10.99
CA PHE A 451 10.52 -13.52 11.64
C PHE A 451 9.21 -13.12 12.35
N ARG A 452 9.14 -11.93 12.96
CA ARG A 452 7.88 -11.40 13.52
C ARG A 452 6.82 -11.17 12.44
N ALA A 453 7.21 -10.61 11.29
CA ALA A 453 6.30 -10.44 10.15
C ALA A 453 5.77 -11.80 9.65
N CYS A 454 6.65 -12.80 9.53
CA CYS A 454 6.24 -14.16 9.15
C CYS A 454 5.25 -14.76 10.16
N LYS A 455 5.53 -14.65 11.46
CA LYS A 455 4.62 -15.11 12.52
C LYS A 455 3.29 -14.36 12.50
N ALA A 456 3.28 -13.07 12.15
CA ALA A 456 2.05 -12.29 12.00
C ALA A 456 1.17 -12.85 10.86
N VAL A 457 1.75 -13.23 9.72
CA VAL A 457 0.98 -13.87 8.64
C VAL A 457 0.38 -15.20 9.10
N ASP A 458 1.20 -16.05 9.74
CA ASP A 458 0.74 -17.35 10.25
C ASP A 458 -0.38 -17.19 11.30
N PHE A 459 -0.23 -16.21 12.20
CA PHE A 459 -1.21 -15.90 13.24
C PHE A 459 -2.53 -15.39 12.65
N LYS A 460 -2.48 -14.51 11.65
CA LYS A 460 -3.69 -14.04 10.95
C LYS A 460 -4.40 -15.22 10.29
N ALA A 461 -3.68 -16.08 9.58
CA ALA A 461 -4.25 -17.28 8.96
C ALA A 461 -4.86 -18.26 9.99
N TYR A 462 -4.21 -18.44 11.14
CA TYR A 462 -4.73 -19.26 12.23
C TYR A 462 -6.02 -18.67 12.84
N SER A 463 -6.03 -17.36 13.13
CA SER A 463 -7.19 -16.65 13.66
C SER A 463 -8.40 -16.79 12.71
N LEU A 464 -8.18 -16.61 11.41
CA LEU A 464 -9.22 -16.80 10.39
C LEU A 464 -9.78 -18.23 10.36
N LYS A 465 -8.91 -19.25 10.45
CA LYS A 465 -9.35 -20.65 10.55
C LYS A 465 -10.18 -20.91 11.82
N GLN A 466 -9.77 -20.34 12.95
CA GLN A 466 -10.49 -20.48 14.21
C GLN A 466 -11.86 -19.79 14.16
N SER A 467 -11.94 -18.57 13.62
CA SER A 467 -13.20 -17.86 13.37
C SER A 467 -14.12 -18.68 12.45
N ALA A 468 -13.60 -19.21 11.34
CA ALA A 468 -14.38 -20.03 10.41
C ALA A 468 -14.91 -21.33 11.06
N ALA A 469 -14.09 -22.01 11.86
CA ALA A 469 -14.50 -23.21 12.60
C ALA A 469 -15.56 -22.88 13.67
N ALA A 470 -15.39 -21.77 14.38
CA ALA A 470 -16.38 -21.28 15.35
C ALA A 470 -17.70 -20.95 14.65
N ALA A 471 -17.67 -20.29 13.49
CA ALA A 471 -18.86 -19.99 12.70
C ALA A 471 -19.56 -21.26 12.20
N ALA A 472 -18.81 -22.26 11.73
CA ALA A 472 -19.36 -23.55 11.30
C ALA A 472 -20.01 -24.35 12.44
N SER A 473 -19.46 -24.27 13.66
CA SER A 473 -20.02 -24.92 14.86
C SER A 473 -21.31 -24.26 15.37
N ARG A 474 -21.53 -22.98 15.06
CA ARG A 474 -22.74 -22.22 15.41
C ARG A 474 -23.84 -22.48 14.39
N SER A 475 -24.39 -23.69 14.38
CA SER A 475 -25.52 -24.02 13.50
C SER A 475 -26.77 -23.17 13.82
N ASN A 476 -27.38 -22.58 12.78
CA ASN A 476 -28.75 -22.06 12.68
C ASN A 476 -29.18 -20.82 13.48
N ALA A 477 -28.31 -20.18 14.24
CA ALA A 477 -28.58 -18.86 14.80
C ALA A 477 -27.36 -17.96 14.56
N VAL A 478 -27.17 -17.52 13.32
CA VAL A 478 -26.30 -16.38 13.03
C VAL A 478 -26.90 -15.21 13.78
N ASN A 479 -26.35 -14.90 14.96
CA ASN A 479 -26.75 -13.74 15.71
C ASN A 479 -26.31 -12.53 14.90
N GLU A 480 -27.18 -11.56 14.66
CA GLU A 480 -26.79 -10.25 14.16
C GLU A 480 -25.89 -9.48 15.15
N ASP A 481 -25.39 -10.11 16.21
CA ASP A 481 -24.31 -9.59 17.05
C ASP A 481 -22.96 -10.28 16.76
N ASP A 482 -22.93 -11.37 15.98
CA ASP A 482 -21.71 -12.12 15.69
C ASP A 482 -20.88 -11.49 14.57
N TRP A 483 -21.51 -10.85 13.58
CA TRP A 483 -20.78 -10.02 12.60
C TRP A 483 -20.10 -8.81 13.25
N ALA A 484 -20.57 -8.41 14.45
CA ALA A 484 -19.98 -7.35 15.25
C ALA A 484 -18.82 -7.80 16.14
N GLN A 485 -18.68 -9.11 16.36
CA GLN A 485 -17.56 -9.69 17.11
C GLN A 485 -16.44 -10.19 16.20
N ASP A 486 -16.72 -10.44 14.92
CA ASP A 486 -15.78 -11.05 13.96
C ASP A 486 -14.79 -10.05 13.33
N THR A 487 -14.36 -9.05 14.10
CA THR A 487 -13.05 -8.44 13.84
C THR A 487 -12.03 -9.34 14.51
N GLY A 488 -11.63 -10.41 13.83
CA GLY A 488 -10.64 -11.41 14.29
C GLY A 488 -9.27 -10.86 14.74
N ARG A 489 -9.11 -9.52 14.79
CA ARG A 489 -8.00 -8.77 15.37
C ARG A 489 -8.01 -8.73 16.91
N ALA A 490 -9.08 -9.19 17.56
CA ALA A 490 -9.26 -9.07 19.02
C ALA A 490 -8.32 -9.96 19.87
N GLN A 491 -7.47 -10.78 19.25
CA GLN A 491 -6.44 -11.60 19.91
C GLN A 491 -5.01 -11.32 19.42
N ASP A 492 -4.80 -10.34 18.53
CA ASP A 492 -3.46 -10.09 18.01
C ASP A 492 -2.52 -9.71 19.16
N LYS A 493 -1.38 -10.41 19.24
CA LYS A 493 -0.34 -10.04 20.19
C LYS A 493 0.14 -8.62 19.86
N PRO A 494 0.45 -7.78 20.88
CA PRO A 494 0.93 -6.41 20.69
C PRO A 494 2.03 -6.28 19.62
N GLU A 495 2.95 -7.24 19.56
CA GLU A 495 4.06 -7.24 18.61
C GLU A 495 3.67 -7.40 17.12
N PHE A 496 2.48 -7.90 16.81
CA PHE A 496 2.01 -8.13 15.43
C PHE A 496 1.22 -6.95 14.88
N PHE A 497 0.55 -6.17 15.73
CA PHE A 497 -0.33 -5.08 15.30
C PHE A 497 0.34 -4.09 14.35
N LYS A 498 1.65 -3.85 14.50
CA LYS A 498 2.37 -2.94 13.59
C LYS A 498 2.29 -3.38 12.13
N PHE A 499 2.26 -4.68 11.84
CA PHE A 499 2.15 -5.20 10.48
C PHE A 499 0.73 -5.19 9.92
N TYR A 500 -0.29 -4.89 10.75
CA TYR A 500 -1.70 -4.81 10.35
C TYR A 500 -2.25 -3.38 10.38
N GLN A 501 -1.38 -2.37 10.54
CA GLN A 501 -1.80 -0.97 10.57
C GLN A 501 -2.39 -0.53 9.22
N ASP A 502 -1.83 -1.04 8.13
CA ASP A 502 -2.27 -0.79 6.76
C ASP A 502 -2.47 -2.13 6.03
N ASP A 503 -3.73 -2.47 5.73
CA ASP A 503 -4.08 -3.71 5.03
C ASP A 503 -3.56 -3.72 3.59
N GLY A 504 -3.45 -2.56 2.93
CA GLY A 504 -2.90 -2.45 1.58
C GLY A 504 -1.41 -2.77 1.55
N VAL A 505 -0.66 -2.27 2.54
CA VAL A 505 0.76 -2.62 2.68
C VAL A 505 0.92 -4.09 3.06
N TYR A 506 0.15 -4.60 4.02
CA TYR A 506 0.17 -6.02 4.40
C TYR A 506 -0.08 -6.94 3.19
N ASP A 507 -1.15 -6.69 2.44
CA ASP A 507 -1.54 -7.49 1.26
C ASP A 507 -0.43 -7.50 0.18
N SER A 508 0.37 -6.44 0.09
CA SER A 508 1.43 -6.30 -0.91
C SER A 508 2.66 -7.19 -0.70
N TRP A 509 2.88 -7.73 0.50
CA TRP A 509 4.02 -8.63 0.80
C TRP A 509 3.63 -9.93 1.49
N ALA A 510 2.43 -10.06 2.06
CA ALA A 510 2.03 -11.25 2.80
C ALA A 510 2.05 -12.54 1.94
N GLY A 511 1.83 -12.43 0.63
CA GLY A 511 1.95 -13.54 -0.31
C GLY A 511 3.38 -14.06 -0.49
N GLU A 512 4.38 -13.22 -0.21
CA GLU A 512 5.82 -13.51 -0.36
C GLU A 512 6.44 -14.03 0.95
N VAL A 513 5.63 -14.33 1.98
CA VAL A 513 6.12 -14.74 3.31
C VAL A 513 7.01 -15.98 3.27
N SER A 514 6.77 -16.89 2.33
CA SER A 514 7.53 -18.15 2.22
C SER A 514 8.96 -17.91 1.76
N SER A 515 9.18 -17.05 0.76
CA SER A 515 10.52 -16.67 0.31
C SER A 515 11.23 -15.83 1.36
N LEU A 516 10.56 -14.83 1.93
CA LEU A 516 11.12 -14.01 3.02
C LEU A 516 11.63 -14.85 4.19
N ARG A 517 10.86 -15.88 4.58
CA ARG A 517 11.24 -16.81 5.64
C ARG A 517 12.46 -17.64 5.24
N ALA A 518 12.48 -18.18 4.01
CA ALA A 518 13.58 -19.00 3.52
C ALA A 518 14.89 -18.21 3.45
N ASP A 519 14.86 -16.98 2.95
CA ASP A 519 16.05 -16.12 2.81
C ASP A 519 16.59 -15.70 4.18
N ALA A 520 15.70 -15.33 5.11
CA ALA A 520 16.09 -15.03 6.50
C ALA A 520 16.71 -16.25 7.21
N GLN A 521 16.17 -17.45 6.98
CA GLN A 521 16.74 -18.69 7.51
C GLN A 521 18.11 -18.97 6.89
N ALA A 522 18.25 -18.86 5.56
CA ALA A 522 19.51 -19.07 4.87
C ALA A 522 20.62 -18.15 5.42
N MET A 523 20.29 -16.88 5.70
CA MET A 523 21.23 -15.95 6.32
C MET A 523 21.63 -16.39 7.73
N CYS A 524 20.67 -16.79 8.56
CA CYS A 524 20.98 -17.25 9.93
C CYS A 524 21.80 -18.55 9.94
N GLU A 525 21.50 -19.50 9.05
CA GLU A 525 22.24 -20.76 8.94
C GLU A 525 23.66 -20.54 8.44
N LYS A 526 23.85 -19.69 7.42
CA LYS A 526 25.17 -19.34 6.89
C LYS A 526 26.09 -18.78 7.97
N GLU A 527 25.56 -17.92 8.84
CA GLU A 527 26.33 -17.23 9.89
C GLU A 527 26.28 -17.96 11.26
N ALA A 528 25.62 -19.12 11.33
CA ALA A 528 25.37 -19.88 12.56
C ALA A 528 24.74 -19.04 13.70
N TRP A 529 23.80 -18.15 13.36
CA TRP A 529 23.21 -17.22 14.31
C TRP A 529 22.10 -17.81 15.17
N THR A 530 22.00 -17.27 16.39
CA THR A 530 20.84 -17.43 17.26
C THR A 530 20.25 -16.05 17.51
N LEU A 531 18.95 -15.91 17.26
CA LEU A 531 18.22 -14.65 17.36
C LEU A 531 17.34 -14.63 18.59
N TYR A 532 17.45 -13.56 19.36
CA TYR A 532 16.60 -13.29 20.52
C TYR A 532 15.81 -11.99 20.28
N ASP A 533 14.61 -11.93 20.83
CA ASP A 533 13.82 -10.69 20.84
C ASP A 533 14.27 -9.75 21.97
N GLU A 534 13.66 -8.56 22.01
CA GLU A 534 13.91 -7.52 23.02
C GLU A 534 13.66 -7.98 24.47
N THR A 535 12.89 -9.04 24.67
CA THR A 535 12.59 -9.62 25.99
C THR A 535 13.51 -10.80 26.34
N GLY A 536 14.45 -11.14 25.47
CA GLY A 536 15.31 -12.32 25.60
C GLY A 536 14.65 -13.63 25.16
N GLY A 537 13.46 -13.57 24.54
CA GLY A 537 12.77 -14.72 23.97
C GLY A 537 13.47 -15.23 22.72
N LEU A 538 13.63 -16.55 22.59
CA LEU A 538 14.26 -17.17 21.43
C LEU A 538 13.35 -17.05 20.20
N VAL A 539 13.83 -16.39 19.15
CA VAL A 539 13.11 -16.20 17.88
C VAL A 539 13.48 -17.29 16.89
N TYR A 540 14.78 -17.55 16.74
CA TYR A 540 15.34 -18.50 15.79
C TYR A 540 16.70 -19.02 16.26
N ARG A 541 17.04 -20.27 15.94
CA ARG A 541 18.38 -20.83 16.16
C ARG A 541 18.83 -21.65 14.96
N ALA A 542 19.99 -21.31 14.40
CA ALA A 542 20.63 -22.10 13.35
C ALA A 542 20.78 -23.58 13.75
N GLY A 543 20.50 -24.49 12.83
CA GLY A 543 20.49 -25.94 13.03
C GLY A 543 19.28 -26.51 13.79
N ILE A 544 18.40 -25.65 14.34
CA ILE A 544 17.16 -26.07 15.02
C ILE A 544 15.92 -25.50 14.30
N GLY A 545 16.02 -24.27 13.78
CA GLY A 545 14.94 -23.58 13.09
C GLY A 545 14.20 -22.56 13.98
N VAL A 546 12.99 -22.20 13.55
CA VAL A 546 12.11 -21.26 14.29
C VAL A 546 11.49 -21.98 15.48
N VAL A 547 11.64 -21.41 16.68
CA VAL A 547 11.00 -21.94 17.89
C VAL A 547 9.61 -21.34 18.04
N GLY A 548 8.60 -22.20 18.22
CA GLY A 548 7.19 -21.84 18.36
C GLY A 548 6.39 -21.77 17.06
N ASN A 549 6.57 -22.72 16.12
CA ASN A 549 5.54 -22.96 15.10
C ASN A 549 4.19 -23.20 15.83
N LEU A 550 3.10 -22.62 15.32
CA LEU A 550 1.75 -22.88 15.84
C LEU A 550 1.37 -24.37 15.76
N GLU A 551 2.01 -25.15 14.87
CA GLU A 551 1.93 -26.62 14.86
C GLU A 551 2.65 -27.30 16.05
N GLY A 552 3.53 -26.56 16.75
CA GLY A 552 4.28 -27.00 17.93
C GLY A 552 3.59 -26.69 19.26
N ILE A 553 2.56 -25.82 19.30
CA ILE A 553 1.82 -25.57 20.55
C ILE A 553 1.03 -26.82 21.00
N GLU A 554 0.68 -27.72 20.08
CA GLU A 554 0.12 -29.04 20.44
C GLU A 554 1.18 -30.06 20.90
N LYS A 555 2.48 -29.82 20.63
CA LYS A 555 3.56 -30.75 21.02
C LYS A 555 4.40 -30.31 22.21
N GLU A 556 4.48 -29.01 22.50
CA GLU A 556 5.24 -28.51 23.66
C GLU A 556 4.49 -28.60 24.99
N ALA A 557 3.22 -29.03 24.98
CA ALA A 557 2.51 -29.47 26.20
C ALA A 557 2.99 -30.85 26.72
N TYR A 558 3.92 -31.53 26.04
CA TYR A 558 4.40 -32.86 26.41
C TYR A 558 5.84 -32.94 26.94
N PHE A 559 6.56 -31.82 27.10
CA PHE A 559 7.88 -31.81 27.73
C PHE A 559 7.95 -30.85 28.92
N SER A 560 6.94 -30.94 29.79
CA SER A 560 7.00 -30.48 31.18
C SER A 560 6.79 -31.68 32.11
N ILE A 561 7.86 -32.45 32.34
CA ILE A 561 8.08 -33.24 33.56
C ILE A 561 9.47 -32.86 34.06
#